data_AF-A0A7V4J481-F1
#
_entry.id   AF-A0A7V4J481-F1
#
_cell.length_a   1.000
_cell.length_b   1.000
_cell.length_c   1.000
_cell.angle_alpha   90.00
_cell.angle_beta   90.00
_cell.angle_gamma   90.00
#
_symmetry.space_group_name_H-M   'P 1'
#
loop_
_entity.id
_entity.type
_entity.pdbx_description
1 polymer ?
#
loop_
_entity_poly.entity_id
_entity_poly.type
_entity_poly.pdbx_seq_one_letter_code
_entity_poly.pdbx_strand_id
1 'polypeptide(L)'
;MAKRRAQPDKELTKKQIALSGRQRQQKQRLFIGLAALAGLIVVVALIGVYDNVIARPARPVAIVNGTNIRTDQYQARLRYERFLLDSLTRQVDAQLASVDPSDPANDFMVQYLQQIASQVAQQRAGLSRQLVDTLVEEELVRQKAAEVGVAVTDAQINEEIRRRIAQQLGYVTEAQATSIASTAVARTATAESFTPTPTLTATLTASPTEVMTPTEE
;
A
#
# COMPACT_ATOMS: atom_id res chain seq x y z
N MET A 1 42.23 55.31 22.58
CA MET A 1 42.64 55.86 21.27
C MET A 1 43.54 54.86 20.55
N ALA A 2 43.21 54.43 19.33
CA ALA A 2 44.17 53.87 18.37
C ALA A 2 43.56 53.91 16.96
N LYS A 3 43.90 54.95 16.19
CA LYS A 3 43.42 55.21 14.84
C LYS A 3 44.24 54.36 13.85
N ARG A 4 43.60 53.40 13.19
CA ARG A 4 44.23 52.54 12.16
C ARG A 4 44.60 53.43 10.96
N ARG A 5 45.90 53.52 10.65
CA ARG A 5 46.42 54.30 9.52
C ARG A 5 46.06 53.59 8.21
N ALA A 6 45.32 54.29 7.35
CA ALA A 6 45.12 53.90 5.96
C ALA A 6 46.48 53.99 5.22
N GLN A 7 46.88 52.92 4.55
CA GLN A 7 48.05 52.93 3.67
C GLN A 7 47.67 53.58 2.33
N PRO A 8 48.59 54.33 1.70
CA PRO A 8 48.30 54.99 0.43
C PRO A 8 48.28 53.95 -0.71
N ASP A 9 47.28 54.07 -1.59
CA ASP A 9 47.20 53.29 -2.82
C ASP A 9 48.44 53.57 -3.67
N LYS A 10 49.25 52.53 -3.85
CA LYS A 10 50.49 52.61 -4.63
C LYS A 10 50.13 52.74 -6.10
N GLU A 11 50.25 53.95 -6.65
CA GLU A 11 49.96 54.23 -8.06
C GLU A 11 50.80 53.31 -8.97
N LEU A 12 50.10 52.50 -9.76
CA LEU A 12 50.70 51.51 -10.65
C LEU A 12 51.50 52.20 -11.74
N THR A 13 52.76 51.78 -11.92
CA THR A 13 53.61 52.31 -13.00
C THR A 13 53.02 51.98 -14.37
N LYS A 14 53.13 52.90 -15.36
CA LYS A 14 52.60 52.71 -16.73
C LYS A 14 53.01 51.38 -17.37
N LYS A 15 54.20 50.87 -17.03
CA LYS A 15 54.71 49.55 -17.43
C LYS A 15 53.93 48.37 -16.80
N GLN A 16 53.53 48.48 -15.54
CA GLN A 16 52.70 47.48 -14.84
C GLN A 16 51.27 47.46 -15.37
N ILE A 17 50.72 48.62 -15.75
CA ILE A 17 49.38 48.72 -16.37
C ILE A 17 49.38 48.00 -17.74
N ALA A 18 50.41 48.20 -18.56
CA ALA A 18 50.53 47.52 -19.86
C ALA A 18 50.72 45.99 -19.75
N LEU A 19 51.47 45.51 -18.74
CA LEU A 19 51.61 44.08 -18.48
C LEU A 19 50.29 43.45 -17.96
N SER A 20 49.55 44.17 -17.13
CA SER A 20 48.29 43.70 -16.54
C SER A 20 47.17 43.49 -17.57
N GLY A 21 47.17 44.26 -18.66
CA GLY A 21 46.18 44.13 -19.75
C GLY A 21 46.25 42.79 -20.47
N ARG A 22 47.45 42.25 -20.71
CA ARG A 22 47.64 40.94 -21.36
C ARG A 22 47.20 39.78 -20.45
N GLN A 23 47.46 39.89 -19.14
CA GLN A 23 47.05 38.88 -18.16
C GLN A 23 45.53 38.83 -17.98
N ARG A 24 44.83 39.98 -18.08
CA ARG A 24 43.36 40.02 -18.01
C ARG A 24 42.70 39.25 -19.15
N GLN A 25 43.22 39.36 -20.37
CA GLN A 25 42.69 38.63 -21.52
C GLN A 25 42.90 37.11 -21.40
N GLN A 26 44.07 36.69 -20.91
CA GLN A 26 44.33 35.28 -20.64
C GLN A 26 43.42 34.73 -19.52
N LYS A 27 43.23 35.50 -18.44
CA LYS A 27 42.30 35.14 -17.36
C LYS A 27 40.86 35.08 -17.84
N GLN A 28 40.40 36.01 -18.67
CA GLN A 28 39.04 35.98 -19.24
C GLN A 28 38.82 34.75 -20.10
N ARG A 29 39.76 34.38 -20.98
CA ARG A 29 39.67 33.15 -21.78
C ARG A 29 39.66 31.89 -20.91
N LEU A 30 40.48 31.86 -19.86
CA LEU A 30 40.50 30.76 -18.89
C LEU A 30 39.15 30.62 -18.15
N PHE A 31 38.57 31.74 -17.71
CA PHE A 31 37.26 31.74 -17.06
C PHE A 31 36.12 31.33 -18.01
N ILE A 32 36.16 31.76 -19.29
CA ILE A 32 35.19 31.33 -20.31
C ILE A 32 35.32 29.82 -20.55
N GLY A 33 36.55 29.31 -20.67
CA GLY A 33 36.78 27.86 -20.82
C GLY A 33 36.30 27.07 -19.60
N LEU A 34 36.55 27.56 -18.39
CA LEU A 34 36.08 26.95 -17.15
C LEU A 34 34.55 26.97 -17.06
N ALA A 35 33.91 28.08 -17.41
CA ALA A 35 32.46 28.22 -17.43
C ALA A 35 31.82 27.32 -18.48
N ALA A 36 32.42 27.19 -19.66
CA ALA A 36 31.97 26.27 -20.71
C ALA A 36 32.06 24.81 -20.24
N LEU A 37 33.16 24.42 -19.58
CA LEU A 37 33.32 23.08 -19.02
C LEU A 37 32.30 22.81 -17.90
N ALA A 38 32.10 23.76 -16.99
CA ALA A 38 31.10 23.65 -15.93
C ALA A 38 29.68 23.55 -16.52
N GLY A 39 29.35 24.36 -17.52
CA GLY A 39 28.09 24.30 -18.25
C GLY A 39 27.86 22.95 -18.93
N LEU A 40 28.90 22.39 -19.55
CA LEU A 40 28.82 21.07 -20.19
C LEU A 40 28.52 19.96 -19.17
N ILE A 41 29.16 20.00 -17.99
CA ILE A 41 28.87 19.07 -16.89
C ILE A 41 27.41 19.18 -16.45
N VAL A 42 26.89 20.40 -16.30
CA VAL A 42 25.48 20.62 -15.92
C VAL A 42 24.52 20.09 -16.98
N VAL A 43 24.80 20.29 -18.27
CA VAL A 43 23.98 19.77 -19.37
C VAL A 43 23.94 18.24 -19.34
N VAL A 44 25.08 17.57 -19.20
CA VAL A 44 25.14 16.11 -19.10
C VAL A 44 24.37 15.60 -17.88
N ALA A 45 24.50 16.28 -16.74
CA ALA A 45 23.74 15.94 -15.53
C ALA A 45 22.22 16.10 -15.73
N LEU A 46 21.77 17.17 -16.39
CA LEU A 46 20.35 17.40 -16.69
C LEU A 46 19.79 16.34 -17.64
N ILE A 47 20.54 15.95 -18.68
CA ILE A 47 20.14 14.85 -19.58
C ILE A 47 20.03 13.53 -18.79
N GLY A 48 21.01 13.23 -17.93
CA GLY A 48 20.98 12.03 -17.11
C GLY A 48 19.80 11.99 -16.13
N VAL A 49 19.43 13.13 -15.54
CA VAL A 49 18.23 13.26 -14.69
C VAL A 49 16.96 13.12 -15.53
N TYR A 50 16.88 13.77 -16.69
CA TYR A 50 15.73 13.68 -17.58
C TYR A 50 15.47 12.23 -18.02
N ASP A 51 16.50 11.51 -18.45
CA ASP A 51 16.38 10.12 -18.87
C ASP A 51 15.97 9.20 -17.70
N ASN A 52 16.52 9.41 -16.50
CA ASN A 52 16.17 8.59 -15.33
C ASN A 52 14.77 8.86 -14.79
N VAL A 53 14.38 10.13 -14.69
CA VAL A 53 13.17 10.56 -13.98
C VAL A 53 11.95 10.61 -14.90
N ILE A 54 12.13 10.87 -16.20
CA ILE A 54 11.02 11.09 -17.14
C ILE A 54 10.95 9.99 -18.20
N ALA A 55 12.07 9.66 -18.86
CA ALA A 55 12.03 8.73 -20.01
C ALA A 55 11.91 7.25 -19.61
N ARG A 56 12.60 6.79 -18.55
CA ARG A 56 12.50 5.41 -18.05
C ARG A 56 11.11 5.02 -17.50
N PRO A 57 10.42 5.84 -16.68
CA PRO A 57 9.09 5.49 -16.18
C PRO A 57 7.96 5.61 -17.22
N ALA A 58 8.19 6.29 -18.35
CA ALA A 58 7.20 6.45 -19.42
C ALA A 58 7.14 5.27 -20.40
N ARG A 59 8.06 4.30 -20.33
CA ARG A 59 8.04 3.14 -21.23
C ARG A 59 6.86 2.21 -20.90
N PRO A 60 6.17 1.63 -21.88
CA PRO A 60 5.08 0.69 -21.61
C PRO A 60 5.63 -0.67 -21.16
N VAL A 61 5.01 -1.26 -20.14
CA VAL A 61 5.31 -2.64 -19.67
C VAL A 61 4.52 -3.67 -20.49
N ALA A 62 3.30 -3.30 -20.89
CA ALA A 62 2.43 -4.07 -21.76
C ALA A 62 1.51 -3.13 -22.57
N ILE A 63 1.03 -3.62 -23.71
CA ILE A 63 0.09 -2.90 -24.59
C ILE A 63 -1.16 -3.74 -24.73
N VAL A 64 -2.32 -3.19 -24.36
CA VAL A 64 -3.63 -3.88 -24.40
C VAL A 64 -4.55 -3.14 -25.37
N ASN A 65 -4.81 -3.73 -26.55
CA ASN A 65 -5.65 -3.12 -27.59
C ASN A 65 -5.29 -1.66 -27.92
N GLY A 66 -3.99 -1.32 -27.93
CA GLY A 66 -3.49 0.04 -28.20
C GLY A 66 -3.42 0.96 -26.98
N THR A 67 -3.88 0.53 -25.80
CA THR A 67 -3.69 1.25 -24.53
C THR A 67 -2.38 0.84 -23.86
N ASN A 68 -1.54 1.82 -23.53
CA ASN A 68 -0.23 1.59 -22.92
C ASN A 68 -0.32 1.50 -21.40
N ILE A 69 0.07 0.36 -20.83
CA ILE A 69 0.25 0.21 -19.38
C ILE A 69 1.62 0.79 -19.02
N ARG A 70 1.62 1.94 -18.33
CA ARG A 70 2.84 2.70 -18.04
C ARG A 70 3.66 2.05 -16.92
N THR A 71 4.99 2.16 -17.01
CA THR A 71 5.92 1.58 -16.02
C THR A 71 5.78 2.21 -14.64
N ASP A 72 5.44 3.49 -14.53
CA ASP A 72 5.23 4.17 -13.25
C ASP A 72 4.08 3.56 -12.44
N GLN A 73 2.95 3.28 -13.09
CA GLN A 73 1.79 2.63 -12.46
C GLN A 73 2.14 1.22 -11.96
N TYR A 74 2.82 0.43 -12.81
CA TYR A 74 3.32 -0.89 -12.42
C TYR A 74 4.27 -0.82 -11.22
N GLN A 75 5.24 0.09 -11.23
CA GLN A 75 6.19 0.23 -10.13
C GLN A 75 5.50 0.68 -8.82
N ALA A 76 4.53 1.58 -8.90
CA ALA A 76 3.79 2.04 -7.73
C ALA A 76 2.99 0.89 -7.08
N ARG A 77 2.27 0.13 -7.91
CA ARG A 77 1.48 -1.03 -7.47
C ARG A 77 2.37 -2.13 -6.90
N LEU A 78 3.50 -2.43 -7.56
CA LEU A 78 4.48 -3.42 -7.09
C LEU A 78 5.08 -3.05 -5.74
N ARG A 79 5.41 -1.76 -5.51
CA ARG A 79 5.92 -1.30 -4.21
C ARG A 79 4.89 -1.48 -3.11
N TYR A 80 3.63 -1.18 -3.39
CA TYR A 80 2.55 -1.34 -2.43
C TYR A 80 2.31 -2.82 -2.08
N GLU A 81 2.22 -3.70 -3.07
CA GLU A 81 2.01 -5.13 -2.82
C GLU A 81 3.19 -5.76 -2.08
N ARG A 82 4.42 -5.38 -2.42
CA ARG A 82 5.60 -5.79 -1.64
C ARG A 82 5.54 -5.30 -0.21
N PHE A 83 5.12 -4.06 0.01
CA PHE A 83 4.98 -3.53 1.36
C PHE A 83 3.96 -4.35 2.19
N LEU A 84 2.84 -4.74 1.60
CA LEU A 84 1.85 -5.60 2.25
C LEU A 84 2.42 -6.97 2.62
N LEU A 85 3.10 -7.64 1.68
CA LEU A 85 3.73 -8.94 1.94
C LEU A 85 4.83 -8.83 2.99
N ASP A 86 5.68 -7.79 2.92
CA ASP A 86 6.74 -7.56 3.90
C ASP A 86 6.17 -7.21 5.29
N SER A 87 5.01 -6.56 5.35
CA SER A 87 4.27 -6.34 6.60
C SER A 87 3.79 -7.66 7.21
N LEU A 88 3.23 -8.55 6.38
CA LEU A 88 2.78 -9.87 6.82
C LEU A 88 3.96 -10.74 7.28
N THR A 89 5.07 -10.75 6.52
CA THR A 89 6.29 -11.47 6.92
C THR A 89 6.80 -11.00 8.28
N ARG A 90 6.89 -9.68 8.50
CA ARG A 90 7.30 -9.14 9.81
C ARG A 90 6.38 -9.54 10.94
N GLN A 91 5.08 -9.64 10.70
CA GLN A 91 4.12 -10.11 11.69
C GLN A 91 4.33 -11.59 12.03
N VAL A 92 4.55 -12.44 11.02
CA VAL A 92 4.85 -13.87 11.20
C VAL A 92 6.18 -14.06 11.94
N ASP A 93 7.22 -13.33 11.55
CA ASP A 93 8.54 -13.39 12.19
C ASP A 93 8.46 -12.94 13.66
N ALA A 94 7.69 -11.89 13.96
CA ALA A 94 7.48 -11.42 15.33
C ALA A 94 6.74 -12.47 16.18
N GLN A 95 5.76 -13.18 15.61
CA GLN A 95 5.09 -14.28 16.29
C GLN A 95 6.05 -15.44 16.53
N LEU A 96 6.85 -15.81 15.54
CA LEU A 96 7.83 -16.89 15.66
C LEU A 96 8.89 -16.57 16.72
N ALA A 97 9.34 -15.32 16.81
CA ALA A 97 10.28 -14.86 17.83
C ALA A 97 9.67 -14.79 19.24
N SER A 98 8.34 -14.68 19.35
CA SER A 98 7.64 -14.68 20.63
C SER A 98 7.37 -16.07 21.21
N VAL A 99 7.55 -17.11 20.38
CA VAL A 99 7.33 -18.51 20.75
C VAL A 99 8.64 -19.11 21.25
N ASP A 100 8.62 -19.78 22.40
CA ASP A 100 9.79 -20.51 22.91
C ASP A 100 9.96 -21.81 22.09
N PRO A 101 11.07 -21.98 21.35
CA PRO A 101 11.33 -23.17 20.53
C PRO A 101 11.67 -24.42 21.37
N SER A 102 11.81 -24.28 22.69
CA SER A 102 12.17 -25.37 23.61
C SER A 102 10.95 -26.11 24.15
N ASP A 103 9.74 -25.57 23.94
CA ASP A 103 8.48 -26.14 24.42
C ASP A 103 7.81 -26.98 23.32
N PRO A 104 7.67 -28.31 23.50
CA PRO A 104 7.01 -29.20 22.54
C PRO A 104 5.55 -28.83 22.27
N ALA A 105 4.87 -28.11 23.17
CA ALA A 105 3.50 -27.64 22.96
C ALA A 105 3.40 -26.63 21.80
N ASN A 106 4.51 -25.97 21.47
CA ASN A 106 4.57 -24.94 20.43
C ASN A 106 5.01 -25.47 19.06
N ASP A 107 5.43 -26.73 18.94
CA ASP A 107 5.93 -27.32 17.68
C ASP A 107 4.91 -27.19 16.54
N PHE A 108 3.64 -27.42 16.83
CA PHE A 108 2.56 -27.24 15.85
C PHE A 108 2.46 -25.80 15.37
N MET A 109 2.54 -24.82 16.27
CA MET A 109 2.46 -23.41 15.95
C MET A 109 3.66 -22.97 15.09
N VAL A 110 4.87 -23.42 15.46
CA VAL A 110 6.09 -23.14 14.71
C VAL A 110 5.99 -23.70 13.28
N GLN A 111 5.55 -24.95 13.12
CA GLN A 111 5.36 -25.56 11.79
C GLN A 111 4.33 -24.80 10.95
N TYR A 112 3.21 -24.40 11.56
CA TYR A 112 2.17 -23.63 10.87
C TYR A 112 2.68 -22.26 10.42
N LEU A 113 3.38 -21.52 11.27
CA LEU A 113 3.96 -20.21 10.94
C LEU A 113 5.04 -20.32 9.86
N GLN A 114 5.87 -21.37 9.91
CA GLN A 114 6.85 -21.65 8.86
C GLN A 114 6.17 -21.94 7.52
N GLN A 115 5.06 -22.68 7.51
CA GLN A 115 4.27 -22.90 6.30
C GLN A 115 3.78 -21.57 5.71
N ILE A 116 3.23 -20.68 6.54
CA ILE A 116 2.80 -19.34 6.09
C ILE A 116 3.99 -18.55 5.52
N ALA A 117 5.12 -18.52 6.22
CA ALA A 117 6.32 -17.82 5.76
C ALA A 117 6.77 -18.31 4.38
N SER A 118 6.75 -19.64 4.15
CA SER A 118 7.10 -20.22 2.86
C SER A 118 6.12 -19.83 1.74
N GLN A 119 4.82 -19.78 2.03
CA GLN A 119 3.80 -19.38 1.07
C GLN A 119 3.94 -17.90 0.68
N VAL A 120 4.19 -17.02 1.66
CA VAL A 120 4.43 -15.59 1.42
C VAL A 120 5.69 -15.38 0.57
N ALA A 121 6.75 -16.14 0.85
CA ALA A 121 7.99 -16.09 0.06
C ALA A 121 7.76 -16.50 -1.41
N GLN A 122 6.96 -17.54 -1.65
CA GLN A 122 6.59 -17.98 -2.99
C GLN A 122 5.75 -16.93 -3.73
N GLN A 123 4.73 -16.35 -3.08
CA GLN A 123 3.93 -15.27 -3.66
C GLN A 123 4.81 -14.07 -4.02
N ARG A 124 5.72 -13.67 -3.13
CA ARG A 124 6.65 -12.55 -3.37
C ARG A 124 7.54 -12.77 -4.60
N ALA A 125 7.95 -14.01 -4.85
CA ALA A 125 8.75 -14.37 -6.03
C ALA A 125 7.94 -14.29 -7.34
N GLY A 126 6.66 -14.66 -7.30
CA GLY A 126 5.75 -14.62 -8.46
C GLY A 126 5.12 -13.25 -8.74
N LEU A 127 5.13 -12.35 -7.75
CA LEU A 127 4.37 -11.10 -7.74
C LEU A 127 4.59 -10.23 -8.97
N SER A 128 5.82 -10.11 -9.46
CA SER A 128 6.15 -9.25 -10.60
C SER A 128 5.42 -9.67 -11.88
N ARG A 129 5.34 -10.98 -12.16
CA ARG A 129 4.64 -11.50 -13.34
C ARG A 129 3.13 -11.41 -13.15
N GLN A 130 2.65 -11.87 -12.00
CA GLN A 130 1.23 -11.84 -11.66
C GLN A 130 0.65 -10.42 -11.72
N LEU A 131 1.44 -9.42 -11.30
CA LEU A 131 1.00 -8.04 -11.35
C LEU A 131 0.87 -7.50 -12.78
N VAL A 132 1.77 -7.89 -13.69
CA VAL A 132 1.63 -7.50 -15.11
C VAL A 132 0.34 -8.07 -15.67
N ASP A 133 0.09 -9.36 -15.43
CA ASP A 133 -1.14 -10.03 -15.88
C ASP A 133 -2.39 -9.39 -15.27
N THR A 134 -2.34 -9.04 -13.98
CA THR A 134 -3.43 -8.35 -13.26
C THR A 134 -3.72 -6.97 -13.88
N LEU A 135 -2.69 -6.19 -14.19
CA LEU A 135 -2.88 -4.87 -14.81
C LEU A 135 -3.45 -4.99 -16.22
N VAL A 136 -3.06 -6.03 -16.97
CA VAL A 136 -3.63 -6.32 -18.29
C VAL A 136 -5.11 -6.67 -18.17
N GLU A 137 -5.48 -7.53 -17.21
CA GLU A 137 -6.86 -7.92 -16.97
C GLU A 137 -7.70 -6.74 -16.48
N GLU A 138 -7.19 -5.91 -15.58
CA GLU A 138 -7.85 -4.68 -15.11
C GLU A 138 -8.15 -3.71 -16.27
N GLU A 139 -7.22 -3.51 -17.20
CA GLU A 139 -7.46 -2.67 -18.39
C GLU A 139 -8.48 -3.30 -19.33
N LEU A 140 -8.46 -4.62 -19.52
CA LEU A 140 -9.45 -5.31 -20.33
C LEU A 140 -10.87 -5.19 -19.73
N VAL A 141 -10.97 -5.34 -18.42
CA VAL A 141 -12.23 -5.13 -17.67
C VAL A 141 -12.70 -3.68 -17.81
N ARG A 142 -11.80 -2.69 -17.73
CA ARG A 142 -12.16 -1.28 -17.93
C ARG A 142 -12.69 -1.01 -19.33
N GLN A 143 -12.07 -1.59 -20.36
CA GLN A 143 -12.55 -1.49 -21.74
C GLN A 143 -13.94 -2.09 -21.90
N LYS A 144 -14.17 -3.29 -21.33
CA LYS A 144 -15.48 -3.95 -21.41
C LYS A 144 -16.55 -3.24 -20.59
N ALA A 145 -16.20 -2.71 -19.42
CA ALA A 145 -17.11 -1.91 -18.59
C ALA A 145 -17.56 -0.63 -19.33
N ALA A 146 -16.63 0.04 -20.02
CA ALA A 146 -16.97 1.20 -20.86
C ALA A 146 -17.88 0.83 -22.03
N GLU A 147 -17.63 -0.32 -22.68
CA GLU A 147 -18.47 -0.84 -23.77
C GLU A 147 -19.90 -1.17 -23.31
N VAL A 148 -20.03 -1.73 -22.09
CA VAL A 148 -21.31 -2.13 -21.50
C VAL A 148 -21.99 -0.98 -20.72
N GLY A 149 -21.35 0.19 -20.64
CA GLY A 149 -21.89 1.39 -19.99
C GLY A 149 -21.91 1.31 -18.45
N VAL A 150 -21.06 0.48 -17.85
CA VAL A 150 -20.91 0.38 -16.40
C VAL A 150 -19.99 1.51 -15.91
N ALA A 151 -20.59 2.55 -15.35
CA ALA A 151 -19.88 3.67 -14.73
C ALA A 151 -20.00 3.61 -13.20
N VAL A 152 -18.87 3.71 -12.50
CA VAL A 152 -18.83 3.80 -11.04
C VAL A 152 -18.82 5.27 -10.64
N THR A 153 -19.67 5.67 -9.70
CA THR A 153 -19.72 7.06 -9.20
C THR A 153 -18.88 7.25 -7.94
N ASP A 154 -18.37 8.46 -7.73
CA ASP A 154 -17.56 8.79 -6.54
C ASP A 154 -18.32 8.55 -5.22
N ALA A 155 -19.63 8.74 -5.22
CA ALA A 155 -20.49 8.46 -4.08
C ALA A 155 -20.48 6.97 -3.70
N GLN A 156 -20.55 6.08 -4.70
CA GLN A 156 -20.48 4.62 -4.49
C GLN A 156 -19.09 4.21 -3.99
N ILE A 157 -18.02 4.82 -4.52
CA ILE A 157 -16.66 4.58 -4.05
C ILE A 157 -16.50 5.00 -2.59
N ASN A 158 -16.98 6.17 -2.21
CA ASN A 158 -16.89 6.66 -0.84
C ASN A 158 -17.66 5.79 0.15
N GLU A 159 -18.84 5.31 -0.22
CA GLU A 159 -19.61 4.39 0.62
C GLU A 159 -18.90 3.03 0.76
N GLU A 160 -18.32 2.52 -0.32
CA GLU A 160 -17.53 1.28 -0.30
C GLU A 160 -16.28 1.41 0.58
N ILE A 161 -15.57 2.54 0.50
CA ILE A 161 -14.41 2.83 1.35
C ILE A 161 -14.83 2.90 2.83
N ARG A 162 -15.91 3.64 3.14
CA ARG A 162 -16.47 3.72 4.49
C ARG A 162 -16.83 2.33 5.01
N ARG A 163 -17.44 1.49 4.17
CA ARG A 163 -17.77 0.11 4.52
C ARG A 163 -16.56 -0.74 4.82
N ARG A 164 -15.53 -0.70 3.98
CA ARG A 164 -14.28 -1.44 4.23
C ARG A 164 -13.59 -1.01 5.52
N ILE A 165 -13.50 0.30 5.77
CA ILE A 165 -12.90 0.83 7.00
C ILE A 165 -13.72 0.42 8.23
N ALA A 166 -15.05 0.55 8.16
CA ALA A 166 -15.94 0.15 9.24
C ALA A 166 -15.76 -1.34 9.57
N GLN A 167 -15.75 -2.22 8.56
CA GLN A 167 -15.51 -3.66 8.74
C GLN A 167 -14.16 -3.95 9.38
N GLN A 168 -13.08 -3.27 8.94
CA GLN A 168 -11.74 -3.45 9.50
C GLN A 168 -11.66 -3.03 10.98
N LEU A 169 -12.45 -2.03 11.39
CA LEU A 169 -12.50 -1.51 12.75
C LEU A 169 -13.59 -2.19 13.62
N GLY A 170 -14.35 -3.13 13.06
CA GLY A 170 -15.46 -3.80 13.77
C GLY A 170 -16.72 -2.94 13.94
N TYR A 171 -16.85 -1.83 13.19
CA TYR A 171 -18.04 -0.98 13.17
C TYR A 171 -18.94 -1.33 11.98
N VAL A 172 -20.25 -1.03 12.11
CA VAL A 172 -21.22 -1.06 11.00
C VAL A 172 -21.37 0.33 10.41
N THR A 173 -21.52 0.42 9.08
CA THR A 173 -21.79 1.72 8.44
C THR A 173 -23.19 2.23 8.79
N GLU A 174 -23.43 3.53 8.59
CA GLU A 174 -24.76 4.13 8.77
C GLU A 174 -25.83 3.43 7.92
N ALA A 175 -25.50 3.06 6.68
CA ALA A 175 -26.37 2.29 5.82
C ALA A 175 -26.66 0.87 6.38
N GLN A 176 -25.65 0.20 6.93
CA GLN A 176 -25.83 -1.11 7.57
C GLN A 176 -26.64 -1.00 8.86
N ALA A 177 -26.39 0.01 9.69
CA ALA A 177 -27.16 0.26 10.92
C ALA A 177 -28.63 0.53 10.60
N THR A 178 -28.92 1.32 9.56
CA THR A 178 -30.29 1.59 9.10
C THR A 178 -30.97 0.31 8.58
N SER A 179 -30.25 -0.53 7.84
CA SER A 179 -30.75 -1.83 7.36
C SER A 179 -31.05 -2.78 8.53
N ILE A 180 -30.14 -2.89 9.51
CA ILE A 180 -30.33 -3.70 10.72
C ILE A 180 -31.54 -3.20 11.52
N ALA A 181 -31.67 -1.88 11.70
CA ALA A 181 -32.80 -1.28 12.39
C ALA A 181 -34.13 -1.57 11.67
N SER A 182 -34.19 -1.37 10.35
CA SER A 182 -35.40 -1.67 9.56
C SER A 182 -35.78 -3.15 9.62
N THR A 183 -34.80 -4.06 9.60
CA THR A 183 -35.01 -5.50 9.74
C THR A 183 -35.49 -5.86 11.16
N ALA A 184 -35.00 -5.18 12.20
CA ALA A 184 -35.48 -5.38 13.57
C ALA A 184 -36.93 -4.89 13.75
N VAL A 185 -37.28 -3.75 13.15
CA VAL A 185 -38.66 -3.24 13.13
C VAL A 185 -39.58 -4.22 12.39
N ALA A 186 -39.18 -4.73 11.22
CA ALA A 186 -39.95 -5.71 10.46
C ALA A 186 -40.13 -7.05 11.20
N ARG A 187 -39.10 -7.54 11.91
CA ARG A 187 -39.21 -8.73 12.77
C ARG A 187 -40.16 -8.52 13.94
N THR A 188 -40.15 -7.34 14.56
CA THR A 188 -41.06 -7.00 15.66
C THR A 188 -42.50 -6.91 15.17
N ALA A 189 -42.74 -6.26 14.03
CA ALA A 189 -44.07 -6.21 13.41
C ALA A 189 -44.61 -7.61 13.05
N THR A 190 -43.75 -8.50 12.57
CA THR A 190 -44.12 -9.90 12.32
C THR A 190 -44.42 -10.65 13.63
N ALA A 191 -43.68 -10.40 14.71
CA ALA A 191 -43.91 -11.00 16.03
C ALA A 191 -45.23 -10.57 16.66
N GLU A 192 -45.66 -9.32 16.50
CA GLU A 192 -46.95 -8.81 16.99
C GLU A 192 -48.17 -9.45 16.30
N SER A 193 -47.98 -10.06 15.11
CA SER A 193 -49.04 -10.78 14.40
C SER A 193 -49.25 -12.23 14.88
N PHE A 194 -48.34 -12.77 15.70
CA PHE A 194 -48.51 -14.10 16.29
C PHE A 194 -49.28 -14.02 17.61
N THR A 195 -50.47 -14.62 17.64
CA THR A 195 -51.23 -14.85 18.88
C THR A 195 -50.56 -15.99 19.66
N PRO A 196 -50.35 -15.88 20.99
CA PRO A 196 -49.71 -16.97 21.74
C PRO A 196 -50.53 -18.25 21.65
N THR A 197 -49.88 -19.35 21.25
CA THR A 197 -50.42 -20.71 21.26
C THR A 197 -51.02 -21.03 22.64
N PRO A 198 -52.23 -21.61 22.73
CA PRO A 198 -52.83 -21.98 24.01
C PRO A 198 -51.91 -22.94 24.77
N THR A 199 -51.63 -22.62 26.03
CA THR A 199 -50.83 -23.44 26.93
C THR A 199 -51.48 -24.82 27.09
N LEU A 200 -50.79 -25.87 26.64
CA LEU A 200 -51.21 -27.24 26.90
C LEU A 200 -51.03 -27.54 28.40
N THR A 201 -52.14 -27.72 29.12
CA THR A 201 -52.12 -28.25 30.49
C THR A 201 -51.71 -29.72 30.45
N ALA A 202 -50.49 -30.04 30.87
CA ALA A 202 -50.06 -31.42 31.04
C ALA A 202 -50.68 -32.01 32.31
N THR A 203 -51.61 -32.95 32.17
CA THR A 203 -52.05 -33.83 33.26
C THR A 203 -51.01 -34.94 33.43
N LEU A 204 -50.20 -34.84 34.48
CA LEU A 204 -49.30 -35.92 34.89
C LEU A 204 -50.08 -36.96 35.69
N THR A 205 -50.45 -38.08 35.05
CA THR A 205 -50.84 -39.29 35.78
C THR A 205 -49.58 -40.12 36.03
N ALA A 206 -49.05 -40.06 37.24
CA ALA A 206 -48.02 -40.98 37.68
C ALA A 206 -48.65 -42.34 38.01
N SER A 207 -48.31 -43.37 37.23
CA SER A 207 -48.58 -44.77 37.58
C SER A 207 -47.31 -45.36 38.20
N PRO A 208 -47.30 -45.82 39.46
CA PRO A 208 -46.16 -46.51 40.03
C PRO A 208 -46.19 -47.97 39.57
N THR A 209 -45.10 -48.49 39.02
CA THR A 209 -44.96 -49.94 38.81
C THR A 209 -43.54 -50.38 39.20
N GLU A 210 -43.52 -50.96 40.40
CA GLU A 210 -42.72 -52.05 40.96
C GLU A 210 -41.23 -52.17 40.65
N VAL A 211 -40.48 -52.06 41.75
CA VAL A 211 -39.08 -52.44 41.95
C VAL A 211 -38.90 -53.94 41.74
N MET A 212 -37.99 -54.34 40.86
CA MET A 212 -37.43 -55.69 40.85
C MET A 212 -36.13 -55.72 41.67
N THR A 213 -36.17 -56.49 42.75
CA THR A 213 -35.08 -56.82 43.67
C THR A 213 -34.03 -57.72 42.98
N PRO A 214 -32.72 -57.59 43.27
CA PRO A 214 -31.68 -58.43 42.67
C PRO A 214 -31.61 -59.81 43.37
N THR A 215 -31.18 -60.84 42.65
CA THR A 215 -30.75 -62.12 43.25
C THR A 215 -29.42 -62.51 42.61
N GLU A 216 -28.41 -62.64 43.46
CA GLU A 216 -27.08 -63.19 43.19
C GLU A 216 -27.14 -64.64 42.69
N GLU A 217 -26.28 -64.97 41.74
CA GLU A 217 -25.30 -66.06 41.86
C GLU A 217 -24.04 -65.74 41.04
#